data_AF-A0A373FPR8-F1
#
_entry.id   AF-A0A373FPR8-F1
#
_cell.length_a   1.000
_cell.length_b   1.000
_cell.length_c   1.000
_cell.angle_alpha   90.00
_cell.angle_beta   90.00
_cell.angle_gamma   90.00
#
_symmetry.space_group_name_H-M   'P 1'
#
loop_
_entity.id
_entity.type
_entity.pdbx_description
1 polymer ?
#
loop_
_entity_poly.entity_id
_entity_poly.type
_entity_poly.pdbx_seq_one_letter_code
_entity_poly.pdbx_strand_id
1 'polypeptide(L)'
;MNKRLSKSGLIVPTDAEDAAINRGIADDPDTMEITAEMMAKMQPLVRRGRPAVANPKAPITTRIDADVLSAIKESGKGWQTRVNDVLREAVRKGKFKAA
;
A
#
# COMPACT_ATOMS: atom_id res chain seq x y z
N MET A 1 13.31 -36.04 -8.49
CA MET A 1 12.73 -34.74 -8.90
C MET A 1 12.69 -33.85 -7.66
N ASN A 2 13.72 -33.05 -7.42
CA ASN A 2 13.82 -32.20 -6.23
C ASN A 2 13.49 -30.76 -6.63
N LYS A 3 12.23 -30.36 -6.42
CA LYS A 3 11.74 -29.00 -6.68
C LYS A 3 12.42 -28.01 -5.73
N ARG A 4 12.81 -26.84 -6.24
CA ARG A 4 13.35 -25.77 -5.39
C ARG A 4 12.17 -25.07 -4.70
N LEU A 5 12.04 -25.19 -3.39
CA LEU A 5 11.07 -24.40 -2.63
C LEU A 5 11.66 -23.03 -2.29
N SER A 6 10.94 -21.96 -2.61
CA SER A 6 11.28 -20.63 -2.11
C SER A 6 11.00 -20.51 -0.61
N LYS A 7 11.54 -19.47 0.03
CA LYS A 7 11.24 -19.12 1.44
C LYS A 7 9.75 -18.88 1.71
N SER A 8 8.95 -18.60 0.66
CA SER A 8 7.50 -18.41 0.73
C SER A 8 6.70 -19.67 0.32
N GLY A 9 7.35 -20.83 0.19
CA GLY A 9 6.70 -22.08 -0.20
C GLY A 9 6.32 -22.20 -1.68
N LEU A 10 6.82 -21.30 -2.54
CA LEU A 10 6.60 -21.37 -3.99
C LEU A 10 7.48 -22.47 -4.59
N ILE A 11 6.92 -23.30 -5.47
CA ILE A 11 7.67 -24.26 -6.27
C ILE A 11 8.34 -23.49 -7.41
N VAL A 12 9.66 -23.42 -7.37
CA VAL A 12 10.50 -22.81 -8.40
C VAL A 12 11.02 -23.91 -9.32
N PRO A 13 11.00 -23.70 -10.65
CA PRO A 13 11.64 -24.62 -11.59
C PRO A 13 13.10 -24.88 -11.23
N THR A 14 13.54 -26.09 -11.55
CA THR A 14 14.96 -26.45 -11.55
C THR A 14 15.62 -25.94 -12.84
N ASP A 15 16.95 -25.84 -12.85
CA ASP A 15 17.68 -25.35 -14.04
C ASP A 15 17.41 -26.21 -15.29
N ALA A 16 17.17 -27.53 -15.11
CA ALA A 16 16.80 -28.43 -16.18
C ALA A 16 15.37 -28.20 -16.70
N GLU A 17 14.44 -27.85 -15.81
CA GLU A 17 13.08 -27.47 -16.18
C GLU A 17 13.07 -26.10 -16.85
N ASP A 18 13.84 -25.12 -16.37
CA ASP A 18 14.02 -23.82 -17.02
C ASP A 18 14.58 -23.97 -18.44
N ALA A 19 15.58 -24.82 -18.63
CA ALA A 19 16.12 -25.11 -19.96
C ALA A 19 15.10 -25.78 -20.89
N ALA A 20 14.20 -26.62 -20.35
CA ALA A 20 13.12 -27.21 -21.13
C ALA A 20 12.05 -26.17 -21.50
N ILE A 21 11.70 -25.26 -20.59
CA ILE A 21 10.78 -24.16 -20.82
C ILE A 21 11.32 -23.22 -21.91
N ASN A 22 12.59 -22.80 -21.81
CA ASN A 22 13.22 -21.91 -22.79
C ASN A 22 13.29 -22.51 -24.20
N ARG A 23 13.51 -23.82 -24.31
CA ARG A 23 13.45 -24.51 -25.62
C ARG A 23 12.03 -24.46 -26.20
N GLY A 24 11.02 -24.75 -25.38
CA GLY A 24 9.63 -24.70 -25.82
C GLY A 24 9.21 -23.32 -26.29
N ILE A 25 9.70 -22.26 -25.63
CA ILE A 25 9.48 -20.89 -26.09
C ILE A 25 10.17 -20.62 -27.43
N ALA A 26 11.43 -21.03 -27.59
CA ALA A 26 12.18 -20.80 -28.83
C ALA A 26 11.61 -21.56 -30.04
N ASP A 27 11.02 -22.73 -29.82
CA ASP A 27 10.43 -23.57 -30.86
C ASP A 27 9.03 -23.08 -31.30
N ASP A 28 8.39 -22.18 -30.54
CA ASP A 28 7.06 -21.64 -30.83
C ASP A 28 7.14 -20.28 -31.54
N PRO A 29 6.84 -20.21 -32.86
CA PRO A 29 6.93 -18.97 -33.63
C PRO A 29 5.88 -17.92 -33.23
N ASP A 30 4.81 -18.31 -32.53
CA ASP A 30 3.78 -17.39 -32.05
C ASP A 30 4.08 -16.86 -30.64
N THR A 31 5.13 -17.36 -29.98
CA THR A 31 5.50 -16.88 -28.65
C THR A 31 6.11 -15.48 -28.72
N MET A 32 5.43 -14.53 -28.08
CA MET A 32 5.89 -13.16 -27.90
C MET A 32 6.56 -13.01 -26.53
N GLU A 33 7.89 -13.08 -26.48
CA GLU A 33 8.64 -12.81 -25.26
C GLU A 33 8.72 -11.31 -24.97
N ILE A 34 8.39 -10.92 -23.74
CA ILE A 34 8.62 -9.55 -23.27
C ILE A 34 10.12 -9.40 -23.00
N THR A 35 10.83 -8.81 -23.95
CA THR A 35 12.25 -8.50 -23.79
C THR A 35 12.48 -7.46 -22.70
N ALA A 36 13.71 -7.40 -22.17
CA ALA A 36 14.10 -6.36 -21.21
C ALA A 36 13.88 -4.93 -21.76
N GLU A 37 14.10 -4.73 -23.07
CA GLU A 37 13.86 -3.45 -23.73
C GLU A 37 12.38 -3.11 -23.84
N MET A 38 11.53 -4.10 -24.15
CA MET A 38 10.08 -3.92 -24.17
C MET A 38 9.55 -3.63 -22.76
N MET A 39 10.04 -4.37 -21.75
CA MET A 39 9.69 -4.15 -20.35
C MET A 39 10.07 -2.74 -19.89
N ALA A 40 11.27 -2.24 -20.26
CA ALA A 40 11.70 -0.88 -19.93
C ALA A 40 10.79 0.21 -20.54
N LYS A 41 10.16 -0.07 -21.69
CA LYS A 41 9.24 0.84 -22.37
C LYS A 41 7.79 0.71 -21.89
N MET A 42 7.43 -0.37 -21.18
CA MET A 42 6.08 -0.55 -20.63
C MET A 42 5.83 0.45 -19.50
N GLN A 43 4.93 1.40 -19.74
CA GLN A 43 4.43 2.28 -18.69
C GLN A 43 3.35 1.56 -17.88
N PRO A 44 3.35 1.65 -16.53
CA PRO A 44 2.32 1.03 -15.73
C PRO A 44 0.93 1.59 -16.06
N LEU A 45 -0.03 0.72 -16.39
CA LEU A 45 -1.41 1.08 -16.78
C LEU A 45 -2.19 1.89 -15.73
N VAL A 46 -1.74 1.92 -14.48
CA VAL A 46 -2.46 2.58 -13.39
C VAL A 46 -1.46 3.29 -12.49
N ARG A 47 -1.60 4.60 -12.37
CA ARG A 47 -1.11 5.34 -11.20
C ARG A 47 -1.95 4.87 -10.01
N ARG A 48 -1.57 3.73 -9.39
CA ARG A 48 -2.31 3.14 -8.26
C ARG A 48 -2.40 4.16 -7.12
N GLY A 49 -3.60 4.63 -6.81
CA GLY A 49 -3.87 5.38 -5.58
C GLY A 49 -4.89 6.51 -5.71
N ARG A 50 -5.40 6.95 -4.56
CA ARG A 50 -6.12 8.23 -4.42
C ARG A 50 -5.18 9.36 -4.87
N PRO A 51 -5.67 10.36 -5.63
CA PRO A 51 -4.88 11.55 -5.96
C PRO A 51 -4.22 12.13 -4.71
N ALA A 52 -2.96 12.56 -4.85
CA ALA A 52 -2.23 13.17 -3.75
C ALA A 52 -2.98 14.43 -3.29
N VAL A 53 -3.34 14.48 -2.00
CA VAL A 53 -3.96 15.67 -1.40
C VAL A 53 -2.84 16.63 -1.02
N ALA A 54 -2.96 17.91 -1.39
CA ALA A 54 -1.91 18.91 -1.16
C ALA A 54 -1.54 19.06 0.34
N ASN A 55 -2.53 18.94 1.23
CA ASN A 55 -2.34 19.00 2.67
C ASN A 55 -3.01 17.79 3.33
N PRO A 56 -2.33 16.64 3.42
CA PRO A 56 -2.87 15.46 4.08
C PRO A 56 -2.99 15.69 5.59
N LYS A 57 -3.92 14.98 6.24
CA LYS A 57 -3.99 14.94 7.71
C LYS A 57 -2.72 14.25 8.24
N ALA A 58 -2.00 14.91 9.15
CA ALA A 58 -0.85 14.31 9.80
C ALA A 58 -1.32 13.27 10.84
N PRO A 59 -0.79 12.04 10.84
CA PRO A 59 -1.01 11.11 11.94
C PRO A 59 -0.32 11.65 13.18
N ILE A 60 -0.97 11.53 14.34
CA ILE A 60 -0.38 11.88 15.63
C ILE A 60 -0.46 10.68 16.57
N THR A 61 0.60 10.48 17.35
CA THR A 61 0.61 9.55 18.48
C THR A 61 0.42 10.36 19.75
N THR A 62 -0.71 10.20 20.41
CA THR A 62 -0.99 10.85 21.70
C THR A 62 -1.74 9.90 22.62
N ARG A 63 -1.63 10.13 23.93
CA ARG A 63 -2.43 9.42 24.94
C ARG A 63 -3.67 10.25 25.24
N ILE A 64 -4.81 9.58 25.34
CA ILE A 64 -6.11 10.15 25.72
C ILE A 64 -6.61 9.32 26.89
N ASP A 65 -7.19 9.96 27.89
CA ASP A 65 -7.80 9.27 29.03
C ASP A 65 -8.85 8.26 28.55
N ALA A 66 -8.92 7.11 29.22
CA ALA A 66 -9.67 5.96 28.74
C ALA A 66 -11.19 6.22 28.70
N ASP A 67 -11.70 6.90 29.71
CA ASP A 67 -13.10 7.33 29.84
C ASP A 67 -13.47 8.32 28.72
N VAL A 68 -12.62 9.31 28.46
CA VAL A 68 -12.79 10.28 27.37
C VAL A 68 -12.82 9.58 26.02
N LEU A 69 -11.90 8.64 25.77
CA LEU A 69 -11.88 7.88 24.52
C LEU A 69 -13.12 6.99 24.36
N SER A 70 -13.62 6.40 25.45
CA SER A 70 -14.86 5.60 25.43
C SER A 70 -16.04 6.46 25.01
N ALA A 71 -16.26 7.59 25.69
CA ALA A 71 -17.35 8.53 25.38
C ALA A 71 -17.28 9.04 23.93
N ILE A 72 -16.07 9.32 23.43
CA ILE A 72 -15.86 9.72 22.03
C ILE A 72 -16.30 8.59 21.07
N LYS A 73 -15.89 7.34 21.31
CA LYS A 73 -16.25 6.21 20.44
C LYS A 73 -17.74 5.88 20.50
N GLU A 74 -18.34 5.98 21.68
CA GLU A 74 -19.79 5.78 21.91
C GLU A 74 -20.65 6.78 21.13
N SER A 75 -20.13 7.96 20.80
CA SER A 75 -20.82 8.92 19.91
C SER A 75 -21.09 8.35 18.50
N GLY A 76 -20.48 7.21 18.14
CA GLY A 76 -20.78 6.45 16.94
C GLY A 76 -19.97 6.87 15.71
N LYS A 77 -20.48 6.51 14.53
CA LYS A 77 -19.79 6.74 13.25
C LYS A 77 -19.43 8.22 13.07
N GLY A 78 -18.19 8.48 12.66
CA GLY A 78 -17.69 9.84 12.44
C GLY A 78 -17.08 10.52 13.66
N TRP A 79 -16.93 9.82 14.80
CA TRP A 79 -16.29 10.38 15.99
C TRP A 79 -14.90 10.99 15.72
N GLN A 80 -14.08 10.38 14.85
CA GLN A 80 -12.75 10.92 14.48
C GLN A 80 -12.86 12.29 13.80
N THR A 81 -13.88 12.48 12.94
CA THR A 81 -14.14 13.76 12.28
C THR A 81 -14.56 14.80 13.31
N ARG A 82 -15.47 14.45 14.23
CA ARG A 82 -15.88 15.34 15.32
C ARG A 82 -14.72 15.74 16.23
N VAL A 83 -13.83 14.81 16.58
CA VAL A 83 -12.60 15.13 17.34
C VAL A 83 -11.75 16.17 16.62
N ASN A 84 -11.52 15.98 15.32
CA ASN A 84 -10.78 16.95 14.52
C ASN A 84 -11.48 18.32 14.45
N ASP A 85 -12.82 18.37 14.39
CA ASP A 85 -13.58 19.62 14.38
C ASP A 85 -13.47 20.38 15.70
N VAL A 86 -13.53 19.66 16.84
CA VAL A 86 -13.28 20.23 18.18
C VAL A 86 -11.86 20.80 18.27
N LEU A 87 -10.85 20.08 17.76
CA LEU A 87 -9.47 20.59 17.74
C LEU A 87 -9.34 21.85 16.89
N ARG A 88 -9.98 21.88 15.70
CA ARG A 88 -10.00 23.08 14.83
C ARG A 88 -10.66 24.27 15.51
N GLU A 89 -11.76 24.05 16.20
CA GLU A 89 -12.46 25.10 16.95
C GLU A 89 -11.61 25.61 18.12
N ALA A 90 -10.98 24.71 18.87
CA ALA A 90 -10.11 25.07 19.98
C ALA A 90 -8.90 25.91 19.51
N VAL A 91 -8.30 25.57 18.37
CA VAL A 91 -7.24 26.39 17.75
C VAL A 91 -7.78 27.76 17.33
N ARG A 92 -8.93 27.84 16.66
CA ARG A 92 -9.56 29.12 16.27
C ARG A 92 -9.87 30.00 17.48
N LYS A 93 -10.30 29.39 18.59
CA LYS A 93 -10.54 30.07 19.88
C LYS A 93 -9.26 30.42 20.64
N GLY A 94 -8.07 30.10 20.11
CA GLY A 94 -6.80 30.46 20.70
C GLY A 94 -6.40 29.61 21.92
N LYS A 95 -7.02 28.43 22.13
CA LYS A 95 -6.69 27.54 23.26
C LYS A 95 -5.30 26.92 23.17
N PHE A 96 -4.64 27.04 22.01
CA PHE A 96 -3.31 26.49 21.72
C PHE A 96 -2.31 27.58 21.30
N LYS A 97 -2.48 28.82 21.78
CA LYS A 97 -1.46 29.86 21.58
C LYS A 97 -0.22 29.51 22.39
N ALA A 98 0.96 29.66 21.77
CA ALA A 98 2.21 29.72 22.52
C ALA A 98 2.14 30.92 23.48
N ALA A 99 2.63 30.71 24.71
CA ALA A 99 2.81 31.79 25.67
C ALA A 99 3.80 32.84 25.13
#